data_AF-A0A2U9NQZ4-F1
#
_entry.id   AF-A0A2U9NQZ4-F1
#
_cell.length_a   1.000
_cell.length_b   1.000
_cell.length_c   1.000
_cell.angle_alpha   90.00
_cell.angle_beta   90.00
_cell.angle_gamma   90.00
#
_symmetry.space_group_name_H-M   'P 1'
#
loop_
_entity.id
_entity.type
_entity.pdbx_description
1 polymer ?
#
loop_
_entity_poly.entity_id
_entity_poly.type
_entity_poly.pdbx_seq_one_letter_code
_entity_poly.pdbx_strand_id
1 'polypeptide(L)' 'MTKRTLSNKSRYSILKLSGFRSRMATTQGRKTIRARRKKGRKRLAVKN' A
#
# COMPACT_ATOMS: atom_id res chain seq x y z
N MET A 1 20.87 -17.40 12.09
CA MET A 1 19.62 -16.67 11.75
C MET A 1 19.18 -17.03 10.35
N THR A 2 17.93 -17.44 10.14
CA THR A 2 17.39 -17.73 8.79
C THR A 2 16.69 -16.51 8.20
N LYS A 3 16.90 -16.28 6.90
CA LYS A 3 16.24 -15.20 6.16
C LYS A 3 14.71 -15.38 6.21
N ARG A 4 13.99 -14.29 6.49
CA ARG A 4 12.51 -14.27 6.57
C ARG A 4 11.90 -13.56 5.35
N THR A 5 10.65 -13.87 5.04
CA THR A 5 9.97 -13.38 3.83
C THR A 5 9.71 -11.87 3.84
N LEU A 6 9.48 -11.29 5.02
CA LEU A 6 9.27 -9.85 5.23
C LEU A 6 10.55 -9.12 5.63
N SER A 7 11.67 -9.35 4.93
CA SER A 7 12.95 -8.69 5.23
C SER A 7 13.42 -7.75 4.12
N ASN A 8 14.02 -6.61 4.51
CA ASN A 8 14.92 -5.74 3.73
C ASN A 8 14.31 -4.86 2.62
N LYS A 9 13.08 -4.34 2.79
CA LYS A 9 12.62 -3.21 1.96
C LYS A 9 12.73 -1.92 2.76
N SER A 10 13.41 -0.92 2.21
CA SER A 10 13.42 0.41 2.79
C SER A 10 11.99 0.97 2.83
N ARG A 11 11.74 1.90 3.75
CA ARG A 11 10.45 2.60 3.84
C ARG A 11 10.02 3.17 2.49
N TYR A 12 10.97 3.71 1.75
CA TYR A 12 10.76 4.25 0.40
C TYR A 12 10.29 3.18 -0.60
N SER A 13 10.91 2.00 -0.60
CA SER A 13 10.48 0.88 -1.48
C SER A 13 9.05 0.44 -1.17
N ILE A 14 8.64 0.44 0.11
CA ILE A 14 7.28 0.10 0.51
C ILE A 14 6.28 1.15 0.02
N LEU A 15 6.61 2.44 0.13
CA LEU A 15 5.76 3.53 -0.36
C LEU A 15 5.61 3.51 -1.88
N LYS A 16 6.70 3.26 -2.62
CA LYS A 16 6.64 3.11 -4.08
C LYS A 16 5.71 1.98 -4.51
N LEU A 17 5.68 0.88 -3.76
CA LEU A 17 4.83 -0.27 -4.09
C LEU A 17 3.38 -0.10 -3.62
N SER A 18 3.18 0.36 -2.39
CA SER A 18 1.89 0.27 -1.67
C SER A 18 1.35 1.60 -1.15
N GLY A 19 2.05 2.70 -1.41
CA GLY A 19 1.62 4.04 -1.02
C GLY A 19 0.38 4.53 -1.78
N PHE A 20 -0.22 5.60 -1.28
CA PHE A 20 -1.47 6.14 -1.84
C PHE A 20 -1.32 6.54 -3.32
N ARG A 21 -0.22 7.23 -3.68
CA ARG A 21 0.04 7.65 -5.07
C ARG A 21 0.14 6.45 -6.01
N SER A 22 0.82 5.38 -5.59
CA SER A 22 0.94 4.13 -6.37
C SER A 22 -0.41 3.45 -6.59
N ARG A 23 -1.33 3.55 -5.62
CA ARG A 23 -2.72 3.07 -5.79
C ARG A 23 -3.51 3.94 -6.78
N MET A 24 -3.28 5.25 -6.81
CA MET A 24 -4.02 6.14 -7.72
C MET A 24 -3.56 6.06 -9.18
N ALA A 25 -2.33 5.63 -9.42
CA ALA A 25 -1.74 5.50 -10.76
C ALA A 25 -2.45 4.44 -11.63
N THR A 26 -2.95 3.36 -11.03
CA THR A 26 -3.57 2.25 -11.78
C THR A 26 -5.08 2.20 -11.59
N THR A 27 -5.81 1.75 -12.61
CA THR A 27 -7.27 1.58 -12.52
C THR A 27 -7.67 0.60 -11.41
N GLN A 28 -6.91 -0.48 -11.22
CA GLN A 28 -7.17 -1.44 -10.15
C GLN A 28 -6.88 -0.86 -8.76
N GLY A 29 -5.80 -0.10 -8.60
CA GLY A 29 -5.50 0.56 -7.33
C GLY A 29 -6.58 1.56 -6.91
N ARG A 30 -7.16 2.30 -7.86
CA ARG A 30 -8.32 3.18 -7.63
C ARG A 30 -9.54 2.40 -7.13
N LYS A 31 -9.84 1.23 -7.71
CA LYS A 31 -10.92 0.35 -7.23
C LYS A 31 -10.68 -0.12 -5.80
N THR A 32 -9.45 -0.50 -5.46
CA THR A 32 -9.07 -0.88 -4.09
C THR A 32 -9.33 0.24 -3.09
N ILE A 33 -8.94 1.48 -3.40
CA ILE A 33 -9.19 2.63 -2.52
C ILE A 33 -10.69 2.90 -2.36
N ARG A 34 -11.47 2.80 -3.43
CA ARG A 34 -12.94 2.92 -3.37
C ARG A 34 -13.56 1.88 -2.44
N ALA A 35 -13.18 0.62 -2.57
CA ALA A 35 -13.67 -0.46 -1.70
C ALA A 35 -13.29 -0.22 -0.22
N ARG A 36 -12.06 0.26 0.04
CA ARG A 36 -11.60 0.57 1.40
C ARG A 36 -12.35 1.75 2.02
N ARG A 37 -12.68 2.78 1.22
CA ARG A 37 -13.53 3.91 1.64
C ARG A 37 -14.96 3.44 1.95
N LYS A 38 -15.56 2.64 1.07
CA LYS A 38 -16.89 2.05 1.29
C LYS A 38 -16.94 1.23 2.59
N LYS A 39 -15.86 0.51 2.92
CA LYS A 39 -15.73 -0.23 4.18
C LYS A 39 -15.45 0.66 5.41
N GLY A 40 -15.15 1.95 5.25
CA GLY A 40 -14.85 2.85 6.37
C GLY A 40 -13.48 2.60 7.01
N ARG A 41 -12.48 2.10 6.26
CA ARG A 41 -11.14 1.86 6.83
C ARG A 41 -10.45 3.19 7.16
N LYS A 42 -10.08 3.39 8.44
CA LYS A 42 -9.31 4.57 8.91
C LYS A 42 -8.03 4.82 8.11
N ARG A 43 -7.33 3.76 7.70
CA ARG A 43 -6.11 3.85 6.86
C ARG A 43 -6.40 3.26 5.47
N LEU A 44 -6.34 4.09 4.43
CA LEU A 44 -6.63 3.65 3.05
C LEU A 44 -5.42 3.05 2.32
N ALA A 45 -4.21 3.53 2.62
CA ALA A 45 -2.96 3.02 2.07
C ALA A 45 -1.85 3.10 3.13
N VAL A 46 -0.66 2.60 2.80
CA VAL A 46 0.52 2.77 3.65
C VAL A 46 0.88 4.26 3.67
N LYS A 47 0.96 4.84 4.87
CA LYS A 47 1.42 6.21 5.13
C LYS A 47 2.83 6.13 5.74
N ASN A 48 3.62 7.18 5.54
CA ASN A 48 4.80 7.41 6.37
C ASN A 48 4.41 7.62 7.83
#